data_AF-A0A0U1D696-F1
#
_entry.id   AF-A0A0U1D696-F1
#
_cell.length_a   1.000
_cell.length_b   1.000
_cell.length_c   1.000
_cell.angle_alpha   90.00
_cell.angle_beta   90.00
_cell.angle_gamma   90.00
#
_symmetry.space_group_name_H-M   'P 1'
#
loop_
_entity.id
_entity.type
_entity.pdbx_description
1 polymer ?
#
loop_
_entity_poly.entity_id
_entity_poly.type
_entity_poly.pdbx_seq_one_letter_code
_entity_poly.pdbx_strand_id
1 'polypeptide(L)'
;MTRSPRDDGGMHRAREKAAGHEAVCVSHQLPVETLRRAMTGRKLAHLPLPHSRLCNLSSITSFTFDDDKLIRWGYTEPWGI
;
A
#
# COMPACT_ATOMS: atom_id res chain seq x y z
N MET A 1 10.78 -17.31 11.49
CA MET A 1 11.25 -16.02 10.92
C MET A 1 10.08 -15.37 10.17
N THR A 2 9.14 -14.79 10.90
CA THR A 2 8.00 -14.06 10.32
C THR A 2 8.50 -12.67 9.93
N ARG A 3 8.52 -12.37 8.63
CA ARG A 3 8.84 -11.03 8.12
C ARG A 3 7.74 -10.08 8.56
N SER A 4 7.96 -9.29 9.61
CA SER A 4 7.23 -8.05 9.82
C SER A 4 7.92 -6.97 8.97
N PRO A 5 7.28 -6.44 7.90
CA PRO A 5 7.83 -5.34 7.13
C PRO A 5 7.55 -4.06 7.93
N ARG A 6 8.59 -3.30 8.27
CA ARG A 6 8.50 -2.12 9.16
C ARG A 6 7.71 -0.91 8.61
N ASP A 7 6.90 -1.07 7.56
CA ASP A 7 6.22 0.01 6.83
C ASP A 7 4.71 -0.17 6.64
N ASP A 8 4.08 -1.17 7.29
CA ASP A 8 2.61 -1.33 7.34
C ASP A 8 1.95 -0.59 8.52
N GLY A 9 2.71 -0.31 9.58
CA GLY A 9 2.19 0.29 10.81
C GLY A 9 1.50 1.65 10.61
N GLY A 10 1.92 2.45 9.62
CA GLY A 10 1.23 3.70 9.28
C GLY A 10 -0.19 3.47 8.76
N MET A 11 -0.37 2.48 7.89
CA MET A 11 -1.67 2.09 7.35
C MET A 11 -2.55 1.45 8.43
N HIS A 12 -2.01 0.55 9.25
CA HIS A 12 -2.78 -0.07 10.34
C HIS A 12 -3.28 0.96 11.35
N ARG A 13 -2.44 1.92 11.76
CA ARG A 13 -2.88 3.03 12.62
C ARG A 13 -3.98 3.88 11.97
N ALA A 14 -3.90 4.13 10.66
CA ALA A 14 -4.93 4.88 9.95
C ALA A 14 -6.26 4.09 9.91
N ARG A 15 -6.20 2.78 9.66
CA ARG A 15 -7.36 1.87 9.67
C ARG A 15 -8.03 1.83 11.05
N GLU A 16 -7.25 1.66 12.12
CA GLU A 16 -7.76 1.64 13.50
C GLU A 16 -8.46 2.95 13.88
N LYS A 17 -7.87 4.10 13.51
CA LYS A 17 -8.47 5.42 13.78
C LYS A 17 -9.73 5.69 12.97
N ALA A 18 -9.88 5.05 11.81
CA ALA A 18 -11.00 5.22 10.90
C ALA A 18 -11.98 4.03 10.95
N ALA A 19 -12.08 3.30 12.07
CA ALA A 19 -12.99 2.16 12.18
C ALA A 19 -14.44 2.56 11.77
N GLY A 20 -15.04 1.81 10.84
CA GLY A 20 -16.35 2.11 10.27
C GLY A 20 -16.36 3.16 9.15
N HIS A 21 -15.19 3.70 8.77
CA HIS A 21 -15.02 4.72 7.74
C HIS A 21 -13.84 4.39 6.81
N GLU A 22 -13.63 5.23 5.79
CA GLU A 22 -12.46 5.14 4.91
C GLU A 22 -11.32 6.03 5.43
N ALA A 23 -10.09 5.56 5.29
CA ALA A 23 -8.88 6.32 5.60
C ALA A 23 -8.07 6.59 4.33
N VAL A 24 -7.56 7.81 4.20
CA VAL A 24 -6.64 8.19 3.13
C VAL A 24 -5.30 8.61 3.73
N CYS A 25 -4.23 7.99 3.22
CA CYS A 25 -2.85 8.33 3.55
C CYS A 25 -2.16 8.86 2.30
N VAL A 26 -1.56 10.05 2.38
CA VAL A 26 -0.73 10.62 1.31
C VAL A 26 0.73 10.38 1.66
N SER A 27 1.49 9.85 0.71
CA SER A 27 2.90 9.58 0.92
C SER A 27 3.69 9.69 -0.38
N HIS A 28 4.98 9.39 -0.30
CA HIS A 28 5.90 9.42 -1.43
C HIS A 28 6.11 8.02 -2.02
N GLN A 29 6.75 7.99 -3.18
CA GLN A 29 6.98 6.77 -3.98
C GLN A 29 7.55 5.59 -3.19
N LEU A 30 8.65 5.77 -2.43
CA LEU A 30 9.29 4.66 -1.72
C LEU A 30 8.39 4.07 -0.62
N PRO A 31 7.81 4.87 0.30
CA PRO A 31 6.86 4.36 1.28
C PRO A 31 5.66 3.63 0.67
N VAL A 32 5.03 4.19 -0.39
CA VAL A 32 3.87 3.56 -1.05
C VAL A 32 4.27 2.22 -1.65
N GLU A 33 5.41 2.14 -2.33
CA GLU A 33 5.88 0.91 -2.95
C GLU A 33 6.28 -0.15 -1.91
N THR A 34 6.90 0.26 -0.80
CA THR A 34 7.26 -0.66 0.29
C THR A 34 6.03 -1.22 0.98
N LEU A 35 5.05 -0.36 1.30
CA LEU A 35 3.75 -0.78 1.85
C LEU A 35 3.04 -1.76 0.90
N ARG A 36 2.93 -1.41 -0.39
CA ARG A 36 2.28 -2.28 -1.37
C ARG A 36 2.94 -3.65 -1.43
N ARG A 37 4.27 -3.72 -1.48
CA ARG A 37 5.00 -4.99 -1.52
C ARG A 37 4.80 -5.80 -0.25
N ALA A 38 4.84 -5.15 0.92
CA ALA A 38 4.53 -5.76 2.20
C ALA A 38 3.14 -6.41 2.21
N MET A 39 2.11 -5.63 1.84
CA MET A 39 0.71 -6.08 1.84
C MET A 39 0.41 -7.15 0.78
N THR A 40 1.18 -7.20 -0.31
CA THR A 40 1.00 -8.16 -1.41
C THR A 40 2.00 -9.33 -1.37
N GLY A 41 2.76 -9.48 -0.27
CA GLY A 41 3.71 -10.58 -0.09
C GLY A 41 4.91 -10.55 -1.04
N ARG A 42 5.22 -9.40 -1.66
CA ARG A 42 6.33 -9.24 -2.60
C ARG A 42 7.61 -8.84 -1.86
N LYS A 43 8.75 -9.35 -2.34
CA LYS A 43 10.07 -8.97 -1.80
C LYS A 43 10.40 -7.51 -2.12
N LEU A 44 11.07 -6.85 -1.19
CA LEU A 44 11.76 -5.58 -1.47
C LEU A 44 12.95 -5.87 -2.38
N ALA A 45 13.02 -5.18 -3.52
CA ALA A 45 14.08 -5.35 -4.49
C ALA A 45 15.09 -4.22 -4.32
N HIS A 46 16.39 -4.54 -4.22
CA HIS A 46 17.45 -3.54 -4.23
C HIS A 46 17.47 -2.75 -5.53
N LEU A 47 17.33 -3.45 -6.66
CA LEU A 47 17.19 -2.88 -7.98
C LEU A 47 15.86 -3.35 -8.58
N PRO A 48 14.84 -2.49 -8.65
CA PRO A 48 13.54 -2.86 -9.22
C PRO A 48 13.63 -2.94 -10.75
N LEU A 49 12.83 -3.84 -11.34
CA LEU A 49 12.63 -3.88 -12.80
C LEU A 49 12.03 -2.54 -13.28
N PRO A 50 12.34 -2.09 -14.51
CA PRO A 50 11.68 -0.93 -15.11
C PRO A 50 10.15 -1.05 -15.04
N HIS A 51 9.48 0.05 -14.69
CA HIS A 51 8.01 0.14 -14.57
C HIS A 51 7.34 -0.84 -13.58
N SER A 52 8.10 -1.51 -12.70
CA SER A 52 7.53 -2.46 -11.73
C SER A 52 6.91 -1.79 -10.49
N ARG A 53 7.11 -0.47 -10.34
CA ARG A 53 6.55 0.34 -9.28
C ARG A 53 5.17 0.85 -9.68
N LEU A 54 4.23 0.76 -8.76
CA LEU A 54 2.85 1.26 -8.94
C LEU A 54 2.67 2.47 -8.03
N CYS A 55 3.21 3.60 -8.46
CA CYS A 55 3.27 4.82 -7.66
C CYS A 55 3.43 6.07 -8.53
N ASN A 56 2.78 6.11 -9.70
CA ASN A 56 2.83 7.29 -10.55
C ASN A 56 2.17 8.50 -9.86
N LEU A 57 2.45 9.70 -10.37
CA LEU A 57 2.01 10.95 -9.75
C LEU A 57 0.49 10.99 -9.59
N SER A 58 -0.01 11.20 -8.37
CA SER A 58 -1.44 11.19 -8.03
C SER A 58 -2.12 9.81 -8.03
N SER A 59 -1.35 8.71 -8.14
CA SER A 59 -1.90 7.33 -8.13
C SER A 59 -2.59 6.99 -6.81
N ILE A 60 -3.58 6.09 -6.90
CA ILE A 60 -4.31 5.59 -5.74
C ILE A 60 -4.11 4.08 -5.66
N THR A 61 -3.51 3.63 -4.56
CA THR A 61 -3.47 2.22 -4.18
C THR A 61 -4.47 1.99 -3.04
N SER A 62 -5.48 1.16 -3.26
CA SER A 62 -6.53 0.88 -2.30
C SER A 62 -6.33 -0.49 -1.65
N PHE A 63 -6.56 -0.58 -0.35
CA PHE A 63 -6.58 -1.81 0.43
C PHE A 63 -7.92 -1.92 1.15
N THR A 64 -8.68 -2.98 0.91
CA THR A 64 -9.99 -3.22 1.53
C THR A 64 -9.85 -4.32 2.56
N PHE A 65 -10.28 -4.03 3.78
CA PHE A 65 -10.24 -4.96 4.91
C PHE A 65 -11.65 -5.40 5.30
N ASP A 66 -11.77 -6.66 5.68
CA ASP A 66 -12.88 -7.21 6.45
C ASP A 66 -12.32 -7.54 7.84
N ASP A 67 -12.74 -6.75 8.84
CA ASP A 67 -12.08 -6.64 10.14
C ASP A 67 -10.55 -6.44 10.00
N ASP A 68 -9.77 -7.42 10.47
CA ASP A 68 -8.32 -7.39 10.42
C ASP A 68 -7.73 -7.94 9.11
N LYS A 69 -8.54 -8.58 8.28
CA LYS A 69 -8.09 -9.33 7.10
C LYS A 69 -8.14 -8.47 5.86
N LEU A 70 -7.01 -8.38 5.14
CA LEU A 70 -6.99 -7.79 3.81
C LEU A 70 -7.71 -8.72 2.83
N ILE A 71 -8.85 -8.29 2.30
CA ILE A 71 -9.65 -9.10 1.36
C ILE A 71 -9.47 -8.67 -0.10
N ARG A 72 -9.05 -7.43 -0.34
CA ARG A 72 -8.83 -6.90 -1.70
C ARG A 72 -7.78 -5.80 -1.70
N TRP A 73 -7.07 -5.68 -2.81
CA TRP A 73 -6.27 -4.50 -3.12
C TRP A 73 -6.48 -4.09 -4.58
N GLY A 74 -6.21 -2.82 -4.90
CA GLY A 74 -6.31 -2.29 -6.25
C GLY A 74 -5.37 -1.12 -6.48
N TYR A 75 -5.08 -0.85 -7.74
CA TYR A 75 -4.29 0.30 -8.19
C TYR A 75 -5.06 1.03 -9.29
N THR A 76 -5.11 2.35 -9.21
CA THR A 76 -5.77 3.20 -10.20
C THR A 76 -4.96 4.47 -10.43
N GLU A 77 -5.04 4.98 -11.66
CA GLU A 77 -4.46 6.25 -12.08
C GLU A 77 -5.58 7.11 -12.66
N PRO A 78 -6.29 7.87 -11.81
CA PRO A 78 -7.52 8.56 -12.24
C PRO A 78 -7.31 9.58 -13.38
N TRP A 79 -6.07 10.03 -13.60
CA TRP A 79 -5.75 11.03 -14.62
C TRP A 79 -5.34 10.43 -15.99
N GLY A 80 -5.18 9.10 -16.11
CA GLY A 80 -5.23 8.38 -17.40
C GLY A 80 -4.23 8.71 -18.52
N ILE A 81 -3.02 9.21 -18.21
CA ILE A 81 -1.91 9.44 -19.18
C ILE A 81 -0.76 8.47 -18.95
#